data_AF-A0A6S7BY87-F1
#
_entry.id   AF-A0A6S7BY87-F1
#
_cell.length_a   1.000
_cell.length_b   1.000
_cell.length_c   1.000
_cell.angle_alpha   90.00
_cell.angle_beta   90.00
_cell.angle_gamma   90.00
#
_symmetry.space_group_name_H-M   'P 1'
#
loop_
_entity.id
_entity.type
_entity.pdbx_description
1 polymer ?
#
loop_
_entity_poly.entity_id
_entity_poly.type
_entity_poly.pdbx_seq_one_letter_code
_entity_poly.pdbx_strand_id
1 'polypeptide(L)'
;MKVKLCAALIAAMLASSAFADGTHAYPGSAMANTSEGSAASPSGLVSVDAQAPAGNTRAQVRGELLEAERTGITPAGKFDYPPSAATIERNRQRFSLAEQYWASRK
;
A
#
# COMPACT_ATOMS: atom_id res chain seq x y z
N MET A 1 -31.33 32.69 3.40
CA MET A 1 -31.38 33.37 2.07
C MET A 1 -30.78 32.42 1.05
N LYS A 2 -31.56 31.99 0.05
CA LYS A 2 -31.13 30.98 -0.93
C LYS A 2 -30.77 31.70 -2.24
N VAL A 3 -29.49 31.97 -2.45
CA VAL A 3 -29.00 32.59 -3.68
C VAL A 3 -28.73 31.50 -4.72
N LYS A 4 -29.52 31.51 -5.80
CA LYS A 4 -29.30 30.71 -7.00
C LYS A 4 -28.39 31.52 -7.93
N LEU A 5 -27.20 31.01 -8.25
CA LEU A 5 -26.29 31.65 -9.21
C LEU A 5 -26.32 30.88 -10.53
N CYS A 6 -26.75 31.58 -11.58
CA CYS A 6 -26.85 31.08 -12.95
C CYS A 6 -25.47 30.90 -13.60
N ALA A 7 -25.42 29.92 -14.50
CA ALA A 7 -24.26 29.47 -15.25
C ALA A 7 -23.52 30.58 -16.00
N ALA A 8 -22.18 30.53 -15.95
CA ALA A 8 -21.30 31.15 -16.93
C ALA A 8 -20.32 30.09 -17.44
N LEU A 9 -20.28 29.97 -18.76
CA LEU A 9 -19.59 29.00 -19.58
C LEU A 9 -18.14 29.47 -19.77
N ILE A 10 -17.15 28.69 -19.33
CA ILE A 10 -15.75 28.88 -19.75
C ILE A 10 -15.33 27.60 -20.47
N ALA A 11 -15.27 27.72 -21.79
CA ALA A 11 -14.68 26.73 -22.67
C ALA A 11 -13.15 26.88 -22.69
N ALA A 12 -12.49 25.74 -22.90
CA ALA A 12 -11.11 25.53 -23.34
C ALA A 12 -9.96 25.79 -22.35
N MET A 13 -9.33 24.71 -21.90
CA MET A 13 -7.97 24.34 -22.35
C MET A 13 -7.75 22.84 -22.11
N LEU A 14 -7.37 22.12 -23.17
CA LEU A 14 -6.92 20.74 -23.09
C LEU A 14 -5.57 20.70 -22.37
N ALA A 15 -5.55 20.19 -21.14
CA ALA A 15 -4.35 19.57 -20.59
C ALA A 15 -4.61 18.07 -20.60
N SER A 16 -4.18 17.39 -21.67
CA SER A 16 -3.96 15.96 -21.59
C SER A 16 -2.85 15.77 -20.56
N SER A 17 -3.23 15.35 -19.35
CA SER A 17 -2.27 14.91 -18.35
C SER A 17 -1.58 13.69 -18.94
N ALA A 18 -0.36 13.87 -19.45
CA ALA A 18 0.53 12.75 -19.71
C ALA A 18 0.79 12.08 -18.35
N PHE A 19 0.08 10.99 -18.09
CA PHE A 19 0.45 10.13 -16.97
C PHE A 19 1.89 9.68 -17.17
N ALA A 20 2.62 9.69 -16.07
CA ALA A 20 4.04 9.39 -16.00
C ALA A 20 4.41 8.15 -16.84
N ASP A 21 5.48 8.31 -17.61
CA ASP A 21 6.23 7.25 -18.26
C ASP A 21 6.47 6.11 -17.26
N GLY A 22 6.05 4.89 -17.62
CA GLY A 22 6.05 3.70 -16.78
C GLY A 22 7.43 3.06 -16.62
N THR A 23 8.52 3.82 -16.73
CA THR A 23 9.89 3.30 -16.79
C THR A 23 10.56 3.16 -15.43
N HIS A 24 9.78 2.98 -14.36
CA HIS A 24 10.31 2.43 -13.11
C HIS A 24 10.16 0.92 -13.11
N ALA A 25 11.25 0.23 -13.46
CA ALA A 25 11.38 -1.21 -13.34
C ALA A 25 11.44 -1.59 -11.85
N TYR A 26 10.28 -1.74 -11.21
CA TYR A 26 10.18 -2.43 -9.93
C TYR A 26 10.39 -3.93 -10.19
N PRO A 27 11.37 -4.58 -9.55
CA PRO A 27 11.53 -6.02 -9.68
C PRO A 27 10.29 -6.69 -9.07
N GLY A 28 9.47 -7.35 -9.91
CA GLY A 28 8.35 -8.18 -9.45
C GLY A 28 7.00 -7.99 -10.17
N SER A 29 6.85 -6.97 -11.02
CA SER A 29 5.63 -6.82 -11.85
C SER A 29 5.86 -7.38 -13.25
N ALA A 30 5.95 -8.71 -13.36
CA ALA A 30 5.87 -9.38 -14.65
C ALA A 30 4.47 -9.17 -15.24
N MET A 31 4.37 -8.23 -16.18
CA MET A 31 3.16 -7.98 -16.95
C MET A 31 3.02 -9.08 -17.99
N ALA A 32 2.19 -10.09 -17.70
CA ALA A 32 1.70 -11.01 -18.70
C ALA A 32 0.63 -10.30 -19.55
N ASN A 33 1.08 -9.59 -20.59
CA ASN A 33 0.42 -9.50 -21.89
C ASN A 33 1.21 -8.55 -22.78
N THR A 34 1.85 -9.08 -23.81
CA THR A 34 1.75 -8.57 -25.18
C THR A 34 2.43 -9.54 -26.14
N SER A 35 1.70 -9.81 -27.21
CA SER A 35 2.01 -10.67 -28.34
C SER A 35 3.28 -10.26 -29.08
N GLU A 36 4.15 -11.25 -29.27
CA GLU A 36 5.02 -11.56 -30.42
C GLU A 36 5.61 -10.39 -31.25
N GLY A 37 6.94 -10.28 -31.23
CA GLY A 37 7.77 -9.56 -32.20
C GLY A 37 9.23 -10.02 -32.10
N SER A 38 9.75 -10.60 -33.19
CA SER A 38 10.98 -11.41 -33.31
C SER A 38 12.29 -10.59 -33.38
N ALA A 39 13.40 -11.09 -32.78
CA ALA A 39 14.74 -11.29 -33.41
C ALA A 39 15.90 -11.63 -32.42
N ALA A 40 16.50 -12.82 -32.60
CA ALA A 40 17.90 -13.30 -32.40
C ALA A 40 18.78 -12.78 -31.21
N SER A 41 19.13 -13.56 -30.17
CA SER A 41 20.19 -14.63 -30.01
C SER A 41 21.55 -14.12 -29.45
N PRO A 42 22.39 -14.95 -28.76
CA PRO A 42 22.22 -15.47 -27.41
C PRO A 42 23.48 -15.23 -26.51
N SER A 43 23.32 -14.88 -25.24
CA SER A 43 24.46 -14.94 -24.29
C SER A 43 23.98 -15.27 -22.88
N GLY A 44 24.27 -16.51 -22.50
CA GLY A 44 24.45 -17.00 -21.12
C GLY A 44 23.57 -16.38 -20.05
N LEU A 45 22.27 -16.68 -20.06
CA LEU A 45 21.41 -16.51 -18.90
C LEU A 45 21.31 -17.85 -18.17
N VAL A 46 22.03 -17.96 -17.06
CA VAL A 46 21.60 -18.84 -15.97
C VAL A 46 20.20 -18.33 -15.60
N SER A 47 19.16 -19.06 -16.00
CA SER A 47 17.81 -18.85 -15.46
C SER A 47 17.88 -19.29 -14.01
N VAL A 48 18.31 -18.38 -13.13
CA VAL A 48 17.78 -18.40 -11.78
C VAL A 48 16.33 -18.01 -12.01
N ASP A 49 15.46 -19.01 -12.09
CA ASP A 49 14.02 -18.82 -11.92
C ASP A 49 13.83 -18.21 -10.54
N ALA A 50 14.04 -16.90 -10.44
CA ALA A 50 13.69 -16.10 -9.30
C ALA A 50 12.17 -16.00 -9.33
N GLN A 51 11.53 -17.11 -8.95
CA GLN A 51 10.14 -17.12 -8.52
C GLN A 51 10.07 -16.07 -7.41
N ALA A 52 9.65 -14.86 -7.76
CA ALA A 52 9.40 -13.83 -6.78
C ALA A 52 8.45 -14.46 -5.75
N PRO A 53 8.78 -14.42 -4.44
CA PRO A 53 7.92 -15.02 -3.45
C PRO A 53 6.53 -14.44 -3.64
N ALA A 54 5.53 -15.32 -3.78
CA ALA A 54 4.15 -14.90 -3.87
C ALA A 54 3.86 -13.99 -2.68
N GLY A 55 3.57 -12.72 -2.95
CA GLY A 55 3.37 -11.72 -1.90
C GLY A 55 2.20 -12.10 -0.99
N ASN A 56 2.26 -11.64 0.27
CA ASN A 56 1.19 -11.88 1.23
C ASN A 56 -0.17 -11.42 0.67
N THR A 57 -1.20 -12.23 0.88
CA THR A 57 -2.56 -11.83 0.48
C THR A 57 -3.02 -10.65 1.34
N ARG A 58 -3.96 -9.83 0.84
CA ARG A 58 -4.53 -8.73 1.64
C ARG A 58 -5.14 -9.20 2.97
N ALA A 59 -5.71 -10.40 3.00
CA ALA A 59 -6.25 -10.98 4.22
C ALA A 59 -5.14 -11.32 5.22
N GLN A 60 -4.04 -11.90 4.74
CA GLN A 60 -2.86 -12.19 5.55
C GLN A 60 -2.22 -10.91 6.12
N VAL A 61 -2.01 -9.89 5.28
CA VAL A 61 -1.45 -8.60 5.74
C VAL A 61 -2.30 -7.97 6.83
N ARG A 62 -3.63 -8.04 6.72
CA ARG A 62 -4.52 -7.54 7.78
C ARG A 62 -4.38 -8.33 9.08
N GLY A 63 -4.20 -9.65 9.00
CA GLY A 63 -3.93 -10.49 10.16
C GLY A 63 -2.62 -10.11 10.85
N GLU A 64 -1.55 -9.97 10.08
CA GLU A 64 -0.23 -9.56 10.59
C GLU A 64 -0.27 -8.17 11.24
N LEU A 65 -0.99 -7.21 10.64
CA LEU A 65 -1.16 -5.87 11.22
C LEU A 65 -1.95 -5.90 12.53
N LEU A 66 -3.01 -6.69 12.60
CA LEU A 66 -3.78 -6.85 13.85
C LEU A 66 -2.91 -7.47 14.95
N GLU A 67 -2.07 -8.44 14.61
CA GLU A 67 -1.12 -9.02 15.55
C GLU A 67 -0.06 -7.99 16.02
N ALA A 68 0.45 -7.16 15.11
CA ALA A 68 1.38 -6.09 15.45
C ALA A 68 0.77 -5.05 16.41
N GLU A 69 -0.50 -4.68 16.19
CA GLU A 69 -1.24 -3.79 17.10
C GLU A 69 -1.44 -4.43 18.47
N ARG A 70 -1.88 -5.69 18.50
CA ARG A 70 -2.10 -6.43 19.75
C ARG A 70 -0.81 -6.61 20.55
N THR A 71 0.31 -6.85 19.87
CA THR A 71 1.63 -6.97 20.51
C THR A 71 2.26 -5.62 20.85
N GLY A 72 1.68 -4.50 20.40
CA GLY A 72 2.09 -3.14 20.72
C GLY A 72 3.30 -2.63 19.93
N ILE A 73 3.80 -3.39 18.96
CA ILE A 73 5.00 -3.02 18.18
C ILE A 73 4.69 -2.02 17.06
N THR A 74 3.42 -1.72 16.80
CA THR A 74 3.02 -0.69 15.84
C THR A 74 3.53 0.68 16.32
N PRO A 75 4.31 1.42 15.50
CA PRO A 75 4.81 2.74 15.88
C PRO A 75 3.66 3.71 16.15
N ALA A 76 3.72 4.40 17.29
CA ALA A 76 2.69 5.37 17.66
C ALA A 76 2.97 6.78 17.11
N GLY A 77 4.22 7.05 16.73
CA GLY A 77 4.68 8.37 16.28
C GLY A 77 5.59 8.30 15.07
N LYS A 78 5.74 9.43 14.39
CA LYS A 78 6.53 9.61 13.15
C LYS A 78 8.00 9.18 13.28
N PHE A 79 8.59 9.29 14.47
CA PHE A 79 10.01 9.07 14.75
C PHE A 79 10.26 7.98 15.81
N ASP A 80 9.26 7.14 16.09
CA ASP A 80 9.27 6.16 17.20
C ASP A 80 9.61 4.76 16.69
N TYR A 81 10.59 4.67 15.79
CA TYR A 81 11.05 3.40 15.21
C TYR A 81 12.54 3.15 15.48
N PRO A 82 12.89 2.00 16.09
CA PRO A 82 12.00 0.99 16.66
C PRO A 82 11.31 1.50 17.94
N PRO A 83 10.08 1.07 18.26
CA PRO A 83 9.37 1.54 19.45
C PRO A 83 10.08 1.09 20.73
N SER A 84 10.18 1.99 21.70
CA SER A 84 10.75 1.66 23.02
C SER A 84 9.87 0.63 23.77
N ALA A 85 10.44 -0.08 24.75
CA ALA A 85 9.67 -0.99 25.59
C ALA A 85 8.49 -0.29 26.31
N ALA A 86 8.69 0.95 26.75
CA ALA A 86 7.63 1.76 27.36
C ALA A 86 6.53 2.12 26.35
N THR A 87 6.90 2.41 25.10
CA THR A 87 5.95 2.63 23.99
C THR A 87 5.13 1.36 23.75
N ILE A 88 5.78 0.20 23.66
CA ILE A 88 5.12 -1.08 23.40
C ILE A 88 4.08 -1.39 24.49
N GLU A 89 4.45 -1.23 25.76
CA GLU A 89 3.56 -1.47 26.89
C GLU A 89 2.35 -0.52 26.87
N ARG A 90 2.59 0.78 26.66
CA ARG A 90 1.51 1.76 26.50
C ARG A 90 0.57 1.41 25.34
N ASN A 91 1.11 0.95 24.21
CA ASN A 91 0.33 0.59 23.03
C ASN A 91 -0.56 -0.62 23.31
N ARG A 92 -0.05 -1.65 24.00
CA ARG A 92 -0.84 -2.82 24.42
C ARG A 92 -2.01 -2.42 25.31
N GLN A 93 -1.77 -1.57 26.31
CA GLN A 93 -2.82 -1.09 27.20
C GLN A 93 -3.92 -0.34 26.45
N ARG A 94 -3.55 0.52 25.50
CA ARG A 94 -4.51 1.23 24.64
C ARG A 94 -5.35 0.26 23.80
N PHE A 95 -4.72 -0.77 23.24
CA PHE A 95 -5.43 -1.81 22.49
C PHE A 95 -6.45 -2.55 23.37
N SER A 96 -6.05 -2.98 24.58
CA SER A 96 -6.95 -3.64 25.52
C SER A 96 -8.15 -2.77 25.93
N LEU A 97 -7.93 -1.47 26.16
CA LEU A 97 -9.00 -0.52 26.48
C LEU A 97 -9.97 -0.35 25.29
N ALA A 98 -9.45 -0.29 24.07
CA ALA A 98 -10.28 -0.21 22.88
C ALA A 98 -11.16 -1.46 22.74
N GLU A 99 -10.59 -2.66 22.91
CA GLU A 99 -11.33 -3.92 22.88
C GLU A 99 -12.47 -3.95 23.91
N GLN A 100 -12.20 -3.55 25.16
CA GLN A 100 -13.21 -3.47 26.21
C GLN A 100 -14.34 -2.49 25.84
N TYR A 101 -13.97 -1.31 25.33
CA TYR A 101 -14.92 -0.29 24.91
C TYR A 101 -15.85 -0.80 23.82
N TRP A 102 -15.30 -1.46 22.79
CA TRP A 102 -16.11 -2.04 21.70
C TRP A 102 -16.95 -3.23 22.16
N ALA A 103 -16.44 -4.05 23.07
CA ALA A 103 -17.18 -5.17 23.65
C ALA A 103 -18.40 -4.70 24.46
N SER A 104 -18.26 -3.63 25.24
CA SER A 104 -19.35 -3.07 26.06
C SER A 104 -20.50 -2.42 25.26
N ARG A 105 -20.34 -2.30 23.94
CA ARG A 105 -21.22 -1.52 23.06
C ARG A 105 -22.07 -2.38 22.11
N LYS A 106 -21.90 -3.68 22.19
CA LYS A 106 -22.72 -4.68 21.51
C LYS A 106 -23.86 -5.10 22.42
#